data_AF-A0A8E0N8M1-F1
#
_entry.id   AF-A0A8E0N8M1-F1
#
_cell.length_a   1.000
_cell.length_b   1.000
_cell.length_c   1.000
_cell.angle_alpha   90.00
_cell.angle_beta   90.00
_cell.angle_gamma   90.00
#
_symmetry.space_group_name_H-M   'P 1'
#
loop_
_entity.id
_entity.type
_entity.pdbx_description
1 polymer ?
#
loop_
_entity_poly.entity_id
_entity_poly.type
_entity_poly.pdbx_seq_one_letter_code
_entity_poly.pdbx_strand_id
1 'polypeptide(L)'
;MAEEAELLAAARQASPDGPFLWGLDYEVGGDRRLITRLHEAPKPAAATAALAELKAASDASWARYEETRNPQFIFSFSGDPALVRAVRAAWPDPDADSGWILDTLEETFEINRLWVSQQGHESNLRRARFNRANLLRYWRHERARDRAPRVMFKFGAGHMVRGLSPTAVFDIGTLAPEIAATVGGEAYHLLVLPGAGSQVAGFDPTAWTYRPGEAGHYGQGLEPIIGQALPDAFTLIDLRPLRPLIPGGRLAAAGTDLSRLVHGFDAVLVMSGSTPSTNL
;
A
#
# COMPACT_ATOMS: atom_id res chain seq x y z
N MET A 1 5.83 -7.36 -11.83
CA MET A 1 6.56 -6.71 -10.73
C MET A 1 8.08 -6.77 -10.90
N ALA A 2 8.61 -6.90 -12.13
CA ALA A 2 10.05 -7.06 -12.33
C ALA A 2 10.82 -5.80 -11.92
N GLU A 3 10.33 -4.64 -12.33
CA GLU A 3 10.91 -3.33 -12.01
C GLU A 3 10.87 -3.04 -10.49
N GLU A 4 9.83 -3.52 -9.80
CA GLU A 4 9.76 -3.47 -8.33
C GLU A 4 10.80 -4.40 -7.69
N ALA A 5 10.91 -5.63 -8.19
CA ALA A 5 11.87 -6.60 -7.71
C ALA A 5 13.31 -6.15 -7.96
N GLU A 6 13.58 -5.47 -9.08
CA GLU A 6 14.87 -4.85 -9.41
C GLU A 6 15.19 -3.70 -8.45
N LEU A 7 14.22 -2.81 -8.18
CA LEU A 7 14.38 -1.74 -7.19
C LEU A 7 14.72 -2.33 -5.81
N LEU A 8 13.97 -3.37 -5.39
CA LEU A 8 14.21 -4.06 -4.13
C LEU A 8 15.57 -4.76 -4.13
N ALA A 9 15.97 -5.44 -5.20
CA ALA A 9 17.28 -6.07 -5.29
C ALA A 9 18.42 -5.04 -5.20
N ALA A 10 18.30 -3.91 -5.91
CA ALA A 10 19.27 -2.83 -5.88
C ALA A 10 19.38 -2.19 -4.48
N ALA A 11 18.23 -1.92 -3.83
CA ALA A 11 18.22 -1.40 -2.46
C ALA A 11 18.82 -2.40 -1.47
N ARG A 12 18.62 -3.71 -1.65
CA ARG A 12 19.21 -4.75 -0.80
C ARG A 12 20.72 -4.81 -0.96
N GLN A 13 21.20 -4.72 -2.20
CA GLN A 13 22.64 -4.67 -2.49
C GLN A 13 23.30 -3.43 -1.88
N ALA A 14 22.60 -2.29 -1.89
CA ALA A 14 23.09 -1.06 -1.27
C ALA A 14 23.06 -1.10 0.28
N SER A 15 22.28 -2.00 0.89
CA SER A 15 22.16 -2.14 2.35
C SER A 15 22.05 -3.63 2.78
N PRO A 16 23.18 -4.35 2.84
CA PRO A 16 23.19 -5.81 3.04
C PRO A 16 22.83 -6.25 4.47
N ASP A 17 23.05 -5.42 5.48
CA ASP A 17 23.05 -5.84 6.90
C ASP A 17 21.77 -5.50 7.69
N GLY A 18 20.80 -4.82 7.06
CA GLY A 18 19.53 -4.41 7.69
C GLY A 18 18.36 -5.37 7.41
N PRO A 19 17.32 -5.41 8.27
CA PRO A 19 16.02 -5.90 7.85
C PRO A 19 15.55 -5.04 6.67
N PHE A 20 15.32 -5.70 5.54
CA PHE A 20 15.33 -5.02 4.26
C PHE A 20 13.96 -4.49 3.83
N LEU A 21 12.88 -5.17 4.21
CA LEU A 21 11.55 -4.90 3.70
C LEU A 21 10.52 -4.95 4.82
N TRP A 22 9.71 -3.90 4.91
CA TRP A 22 8.55 -3.85 5.80
C TRP A 22 7.28 -3.96 4.96
N GLY A 23 6.57 -5.08 5.08
CA GLY A 23 5.26 -5.26 4.46
C GLY A 23 4.19 -4.64 5.36
N LEU A 24 3.70 -3.44 5.01
CA LEU A 24 2.72 -2.74 5.85
C LEU A 24 1.27 -3.00 5.45
N ASP A 25 1.03 -3.20 4.15
CA ASP A 25 -0.32 -3.30 3.61
C ASP A 25 -0.92 -4.71 3.71
N TYR A 26 -2.19 -4.83 3.36
CA TYR A 26 -2.84 -6.14 3.18
C TYR A 26 -2.42 -6.80 1.86
N GLU A 27 -2.69 -8.09 1.72
CA GLU A 27 -2.13 -8.92 0.64
C GLU A 27 -3.18 -9.17 -0.46
N VAL A 28 -2.98 -8.60 -1.66
CA VAL A 28 -3.86 -8.85 -2.81
C VAL A 28 -3.19 -9.84 -3.77
N GLY A 29 -3.82 -11.00 -3.95
CA GLY A 29 -3.37 -12.05 -4.87
C GLY A 29 -2.30 -12.98 -4.30
N GLY A 30 -1.71 -12.66 -3.15
CA GLY A 30 -0.74 -13.50 -2.44
C GLY A 30 -1.34 -14.55 -1.50
N ASP A 31 -2.68 -14.68 -1.43
CA ASP A 31 -3.37 -15.60 -0.51
C ASP A 31 -2.88 -17.05 -0.60
N ARG A 32 -2.74 -17.62 -1.81
CA ARG A 32 -2.19 -18.98 -2.01
C ARG A 32 -0.79 -19.16 -1.40
N ARG A 33 0.08 -18.15 -1.51
CA ARG A 33 1.44 -18.21 -0.94
C ARG A 33 1.38 -18.20 0.60
N LEU A 34 0.53 -17.35 1.17
CA LEU A 34 0.30 -17.26 2.61
C LEU A 34 -0.29 -18.56 3.17
N ILE A 35 -1.29 -19.13 2.51
CA ILE A 35 -1.91 -20.41 2.88
C ILE A 35 -0.89 -21.56 2.80
N THR A 36 -0.05 -21.60 1.76
CA THR A 36 1.02 -22.60 1.66
C THR A 36 2.04 -22.50 2.80
N ARG A 37 2.45 -21.29 3.18
CA ARG A 37 3.35 -21.09 4.34
C ARG A 37 2.71 -21.57 5.65
N LEU A 38 1.41 -21.28 5.85
CA LEU A 38 0.68 -21.84 6.97
C LEU A 38 0.62 -23.36 6.91
N HIS A 39 0.54 -23.96 5.71
CA HIS A 39 0.53 -25.41 5.52
C HIS A 39 1.85 -26.07 5.93
N GLU A 40 2.97 -25.42 5.67
CA GLU A 40 4.32 -25.89 6.03
C GLU A 40 4.64 -25.72 7.52
N ALA A 41 3.99 -24.76 8.21
CA ALA A 41 4.23 -24.49 9.62
C ALA A 41 3.71 -25.61 10.55
N PRO A 42 4.41 -25.91 11.67
CA PRO A 42 3.94 -26.85 12.68
C PRO A 42 2.63 -26.38 13.32
N LYS A 43 1.60 -27.24 13.36
CA LYS A 43 0.28 -26.86 13.90
C LYS A 43 -0.49 -28.06 14.50
N PRO A 44 -1.51 -27.81 15.34
CA PRO A 44 -2.40 -28.85 15.85
C PRO A 44 -3.21 -29.55 14.75
N ALA A 45 -3.64 -30.79 14.99
CA ALA A 45 -4.47 -31.55 14.04
C ALA A 45 -5.79 -30.82 13.70
N ALA A 46 -6.41 -30.16 14.67
CA ALA A 46 -7.60 -29.34 14.45
C ALA A 46 -7.35 -28.18 13.48
N ALA A 47 -6.21 -27.50 13.62
CA ALA A 47 -5.81 -26.41 12.73
C ALA A 47 -5.49 -26.93 11.32
N THR A 48 -4.94 -28.14 11.19
CA THR A 48 -4.76 -28.79 9.88
C THR A 48 -6.07 -28.98 9.14
N ALA A 49 -7.13 -29.43 9.83
CA ALA A 49 -8.46 -29.60 9.23
C ALA A 49 -9.06 -28.25 8.78
N ALA A 50 -9.09 -27.25 9.68
CA ALA A 50 -9.60 -25.92 9.34
C ALA A 50 -8.80 -25.25 8.20
N LEU A 51 -7.47 -25.42 8.18
CA LEU A 51 -6.63 -24.89 7.11
C LEU A 51 -6.87 -25.60 5.78
N ALA A 52 -7.19 -26.89 5.79
CA ALA A 52 -7.57 -27.62 4.59
C ALA A 52 -8.87 -27.06 3.99
N GLU A 53 -9.84 -26.67 4.81
CA GLU A 53 -11.07 -26.00 4.35
C GLU A 53 -10.78 -24.63 3.74
N LEU A 54 -9.97 -23.80 4.40
CA LEU A 54 -9.52 -22.50 3.86
C LEU A 54 -8.79 -22.69 2.52
N LYS A 55 -7.88 -23.67 2.43
CA LYS A 55 -7.16 -23.97 1.20
C LYS A 55 -8.10 -24.45 0.09
N ALA A 56 -9.03 -25.34 0.38
CA ALA A 56 -9.99 -25.84 -0.59
C ALA A 56 -10.88 -24.71 -1.15
N ALA A 57 -11.31 -23.77 -0.30
CA ALA A 57 -12.05 -22.59 -0.73
C ALA A 57 -11.20 -21.69 -1.65
N SER A 58 -9.94 -21.45 -1.29
CA SER A 58 -8.98 -20.72 -2.13
C SER A 58 -8.81 -21.37 -3.49
N ASP A 59 -8.49 -22.67 -3.53
CA ASP A 59 -8.25 -23.42 -4.76
C ASP A 59 -9.49 -23.42 -5.67
N ALA A 60 -10.68 -23.63 -5.09
CA ALA A 60 -11.93 -23.61 -5.83
C ALA A 60 -12.24 -22.22 -6.43
N SER A 61 -12.01 -21.16 -5.67
CA SER A 61 -12.20 -19.78 -6.15
C SER A 61 -11.24 -19.47 -7.29
N TRP A 62 -9.95 -19.80 -7.15
CA TRP A 62 -8.97 -19.58 -8.21
C TRP A 62 -9.25 -20.42 -9.46
N ALA A 63 -9.71 -21.67 -9.33
CA ALA A 63 -10.12 -22.48 -10.47
C ALA A 63 -11.28 -21.83 -11.24
N ARG A 64 -12.27 -21.27 -10.53
CA ARG A 64 -13.37 -20.51 -11.16
C ARG A 64 -12.89 -19.23 -11.83
N TYR A 65 -11.94 -18.52 -11.22
CA TYR A 65 -11.31 -17.38 -11.86
C TYR A 65 -10.59 -17.78 -13.16
N GLU A 66 -9.82 -18.87 -13.15
CA GLU A 66 -9.11 -19.34 -14.34
C GLU A 66 -10.05 -19.75 -15.48
N GLU A 67 -11.19 -20.39 -15.14
CA GLU A 67 -12.24 -20.79 -16.09
C GLU A 67 -12.98 -19.58 -16.69
N THR A 68 -13.35 -18.60 -15.86
CA THR A 68 -14.31 -17.56 -16.24
C THR A 68 -13.69 -16.20 -16.48
N ARG A 69 -12.47 -15.97 -15.98
CA ARG A 69 -11.80 -14.66 -15.89
C ARG A 69 -12.62 -13.59 -15.18
N ASN A 70 -13.57 -14.01 -14.34
CA ASN A 70 -14.40 -13.10 -13.57
C ASN A 70 -13.69 -12.68 -12.25
N PRO A 71 -13.37 -11.39 -12.06
CA PRO A 71 -12.66 -10.89 -10.88
C PRO A 71 -13.33 -11.20 -9.54
N GLN A 72 -14.64 -11.47 -9.53
CA GLN A 72 -15.37 -11.84 -8.31
C GLN A 72 -14.87 -13.15 -7.68
N PHE A 73 -14.06 -13.93 -8.40
CA PHE A 73 -13.48 -15.19 -7.92
C PHE A 73 -12.00 -15.05 -7.52
N ILE A 74 -11.42 -13.84 -7.57
CA ILE A 74 -10.10 -13.60 -7.00
C ILE A 74 -10.23 -13.73 -5.48
N PHE A 75 -9.55 -14.73 -4.89
CA PHE A 75 -9.84 -15.15 -3.52
C PHE A 75 -9.58 -14.05 -2.48
N SER A 76 -8.62 -13.16 -2.72
CA SER A 76 -8.41 -11.99 -1.87
C SER A 76 -9.67 -11.10 -1.74
N PHE A 77 -10.55 -11.06 -2.75
CA PHE A 77 -11.79 -10.28 -2.75
C PHE A 77 -13.04 -11.09 -2.41
N SER A 78 -13.02 -12.39 -2.67
CA SER A 78 -14.18 -13.29 -2.48
C SER A 78 -14.13 -14.12 -1.21
N GLY A 79 -12.96 -14.20 -0.57
CA GLY A 79 -12.72 -15.02 0.61
C GLY A 79 -13.58 -14.59 1.81
N ASP A 80 -14.10 -15.58 2.52
CA ASP A 80 -14.85 -15.36 3.77
C ASP A 80 -13.88 -15.26 4.96
N PRO A 81 -13.84 -14.12 5.69
CA PRO A 81 -13.06 -13.97 6.92
C PRO A 81 -13.31 -15.08 7.96
N ALA A 82 -14.51 -15.68 7.98
CA ALA A 82 -14.84 -16.77 8.89
C ALA A 82 -13.95 -18.00 8.73
N LEU A 83 -13.45 -18.27 7.51
CA LEU A 83 -12.53 -19.38 7.27
C LEU A 83 -11.20 -19.17 8.00
N VAL A 84 -10.66 -17.95 7.98
CA VAL A 84 -9.42 -17.63 8.71
C VAL A 84 -9.64 -17.66 10.22
N ARG A 85 -10.80 -17.18 10.69
CA ARG A 85 -11.19 -17.25 12.11
C ARG A 85 -11.32 -18.69 12.60
N ALA A 86 -11.82 -19.60 11.79
CA ALA A 86 -11.88 -21.02 12.12
C ALA A 86 -10.47 -21.61 12.30
N VAL A 87 -9.53 -21.27 11.42
CA VAL A 87 -8.11 -21.68 11.58
C VAL A 87 -7.53 -21.12 12.88
N ARG A 88 -7.76 -19.84 13.19
CA ARG A 88 -7.31 -19.21 14.44
C ARG A 88 -7.88 -19.88 15.68
N ALA A 89 -9.19 -20.17 15.70
CA ALA A 89 -9.83 -20.84 16.82
C ALA A 89 -9.26 -22.25 17.05
N ALA A 90 -8.88 -22.95 15.97
CA ALA A 90 -8.26 -24.27 16.03
C ALA A 90 -6.74 -24.25 16.29
N TRP A 91 -6.12 -23.05 16.28
CA TRP A 91 -4.70 -22.83 16.49
C TRP A 91 -4.47 -21.70 17.51
N PRO A 92 -4.72 -21.93 18.81
CA PRO A 92 -4.77 -20.87 19.82
C PRO A 92 -3.42 -20.16 20.05
N ASP A 93 -2.31 -20.88 19.92
CA ASP A 93 -0.95 -20.35 20.09
C ASP A 93 -0.10 -20.58 18.83
N PRO A 94 -0.36 -19.85 17.73
CA PRO A 94 0.52 -19.90 16.57
C PRO A 94 1.84 -19.21 16.90
N ASP A 95 2.92 -19.65 16.25
CA ASP A 95 4.17 -18.89 16.26
C ASP A 95 3.95 -17.49 15.64
N ALA A 96 4.89 -16.58 15.87
CA ALA A 96 4.74 -15.18 15.47
C ALA A 96 4.51 -15.00 13.95
N ASP A 97 5.14 -15.83 13.12
CA ASP A 97 5.01 -15.74 11.66
C ASP A 97 3.65 -16.29 11.23
N SER A 98 3.23 -17.43 11.75
CA SER A 98 1.91 -18.01 11.47
C SER A 98 0.78 -17.10 11.95
N GLY A 99 0.91 -16.52 13.15
CA GLY A 99 -0.04 -15.54 13.69
C GLY A 99 -0.15 -14.30 12.80
N TRP A 100 0.98 -13.79 12.30
CA TRP A 100 0.99 -12.67 11.37
C TRP A 100 0.34 -13.01 10.02
N ILE A 101 0.61 -14.19 9.45
CA ILE A 101 -0.04 -14.61 8.21
C ILE A 101 -1.56 -14.69 8.40
N LEU A 102 -2.02 -15.24 9.53
CA LEU A 102 -3.45 -15.31 9.86
C LEU A 102 -4.05 -13.91 10.05
N ASP A 103 -3.35 -12.96 10.68
CA ASP A 103 -3.81 -11.55 10.78
C ASP A 103 -3.97 -10.97 9.36
N THR A 104 -2.95 -11.12 8.51
CA THR A 104 -2.92 -10.54 7.16
C THR A 104 -4.02 -11.11 6.26
N LEU A 105 -4.27 -12.43 6.32
CA LEU A 105 -5.36 -13.05 5.56
C LEU A 105 -6.74 -12.55 6.02
N GLU A 106 -6.97 -12.47 7.34
CA GLU A 106 -8.25 -11.98 7.86
C GLU A 106 -8.48 -10.51 7.49
N GLU A 107 -7.47 -9.65 7.66
CA GLU A 107 -7.57 -8.23 7.31
C GLU A 107 -7.75 -8.03 5.80
N THR A 108 -7.09 -8.83 4.96
CA THR A 108 -7.29 -8.83 3.51
C THR A 108 -8.74 -9.07 3.15
N PHE A 109 -9.34 -10.14 3.69
CA PHE A 109 -10.73 -10.49 3.38
C PHE A 109 -11.71 -9.46 3.93
N GLU A 110 -11.49 -8.94 5.14
CA GLU A 110 -12.38 -7.93 5.72
C GLU A 110 -12.32 -6.57 5.02
N ILE A 111 -11.12 -6.09 4.68
CA ILE A 111 -10.93 -4.83 3.94
C ILE A 111 -11.64 -4.93 2.58
N ASN A 112 -11.43 -6.02 1.86
CA ASN A 112 -12.04 -6.21 0.54
C ASN A 112 -13.54 -6.49 0.63
N ARG A 113 -14.04 -7.21 1.64
CA ARG A 113 -15.48 -7.40 1.86
C ARG A 113 -16.20 -6.07 2.02
N LEU A 114 -15.64 -5.15 2.82
CA LEU A 114 -16.19 -3.80 2.97
C LEU A 114 -16.17 -3.04 1.64
N TRP A 115 -15.06 -3.11 0.90
CA TRP A 115 -14.93 -2.44 -0.40
C TRP A 115 -15.95 -2.96 -1.43
N VAL A 116 -16.06 -4.28 -1.61
CA VAL A 116 -17.04 -4.92 -2.51
C VAL A 116 -18.48 -4.57 -2.10
N SER A 117 -18.73 -4.42 -0.80
CA SER A 117 -20.04 -4.02 -0.25
C SER A 117 -20.29 -2.50 -0.31
N GLN A 118 -19.51 -1.75 -1.09
CA GLN A 118 -19.59 -0.30 -1.26
C GLN A 118 -19.41 0.52 0.03
N GLN A 119 -18.82 -0.06 1.07
CA GLN A 119 -18.46 0.61 2.32
C GLN A 119 -17.02 1.14 2.22
N GLY A 120 -16.82 2.05 1.27
CA GLY A 120 -15.49 2.53 0.89
C GLY A 120 -14.74 3.23 2.02
N HIS A 121 -15.44 4.03 2.83
CA HIS A 121 -14.81 4.72 3.96
C HIS A 121 -14.34 3.74 5.04
N GLU A 122 -15.19 2.79 5.43
CA GLU A 122 -14.90 1.76 6.42
C GLU A 122 -13.75 0.86 5.98
N SER A 123 -13.74 0.47 4.69
CA SER A 123 -12.65 -0.29 4.08
C SER A 123 -11.31 0.46 4.20
N ASN A 124 -11.28 1.74 3.79
CA ASN A 124 -10.08 2.57 3.88
C ASN A 124 -9.64 2.81 5.33
N LEU A 125 -10.59 3.01 6.25
CA LEU A 125 -10.31 3.19 7.66
C LEU A 125 -9.68 1.94 8.28
N ARG A 126 -10.19 0.76 7.92
CA ARG A 126 -9.64 -0.52 8.36
C ARG A 126 -8.24 -0.74 7.80
N ARG A 127 -8.03 -0.52 6.49
CA ARG A 127 -6.72 -0.60 5.84
C ARG A 127 -5.70 0.35 6.48
N ALA A 128 -6.05 1.62 6.68
CA ALA A 128 -5.16 2.60 7.31
C ALA A 128 -4.78 2.20 8.75
N ARG A 129 -5.72 1.62 9.51
CA ARG A 129 -5.43 1.08 10.86
C ARG A 129 -4.46 -0.09 10.78
N PHE A 130 -4.66 -1.02 9.85
CA PHE A 130 -3.77 -2.16 9.64
C PHE A 130 -2.35 -1.72 9.26
N ASN A 131 -2.24 -0.83 8.27
CA ASN A 131 -0.97 -0.24 7.82
C ASN A 131 -0.20 0.39 8.98
N ARG A 132 -0.88 1.23 9.78
CA ARG A 132 -0.29 1.90 10.94
C ARG A 132 0.13 0.91 12.03
N ALA A 133 -0.67 -0.14 12.27
CA ALA A 133 -0.34 -1.18 13.23
C ALA A 133 0.92 -1.95 12.81
N ASN A 134 1.05 -2.29 11.52
CA ASN A 134 2.23 -2.93 10.97
C ASN A 134 3.47 -2.02 11.05
N LEU A 135 3.34 -0.73 10.75
CA LEU A 135 4.43 0.23 10.91
C LEU A 135 4.94 0.25 12.36
N LEU A 136 4.03 0.36 13.34
CA LEU A 136 4.39 0.35 14.75
C LEU A 136 4.98 -0.98 15.21
N ARG A 137 4.58 -2.11 14.61
CA ARG A 137 5.17 -3.43 14.87
C ARG A 137 6.65 -3.45 14.47
N TYR A 138 6.95 -3.09 13.22
CA TYR A 138 8.34 -3.02 12.75
C TYR A 138 9.17 -2.00 13.52
N TRP A 139 8.61 -0.81 13.76
CA TRP A 139 9.28 0.23 14.51
C TRP A 139 9.65 -0.22 15.92
N ARG A 140 8.71 -0.83 16.66
CA ARG A 140 8.98 -1.38 18.00
C ARG A 140 10.04 -2.49 17.95
N HIS A 141 10.03 -3.33 16.93
CA HIS A 141 11.06 -4.36 16.75
C HIS A 141 12.45 -3.74 16.60
N GLU A 142 12.63 -2.74 15.74
CA GLU A 142 13.94 -2.07 15.58
C GLU A 142 14.35 -1.32 16.84
N ARG A 143 13.41 -0.64 17.51
CA ARG A 143 13.67 0.07 18.77
C ARG A 143 14.11 -0.86 19.90
N ALA A 144 13.55 -2.08 19.98
CA ALA A 144 13.98 -3.10 20.95
C ALA A 144 15.42 -3.58 20.71
N ARG A 145 15.98 -3.34 19.52
CA ARG A 145 17.36 -3.64 19.14
C ARG A 145 18.28 -2.41 19.23
N ASP A 146 17.80 -1.33 19.85
CA ASP A 146 18.47 -0.03 19.95
C ASP A 146 18.88 0.56 18.58
N ARG A 147 18.02 0.35 17.57
CA ARG A 147 18.23 0.86 16.21
C ARG A 147 17.31 2.05 15.94
N ALA A 148 17.85 3.05 15.25
CA ALA A 148 17.11 4.16 14.66
C ALA A 148 17.16 4.02 13.13
N PRO A 149 16.27 3.19 12.53
CA PRO A 149 16.36 2.87 11.11
C PRO A 149 16.01 4.09 10.26
N ARG A 150 16.74 4.26 9.15
CA ARG A 150 16.29 5.10 8.02
C ARG A 150 15.37 4.25 7.17
N VAL A 151 14.15 4.73 6.92
CA VAL A 151 13.12 3.95 6.24
C VAL A 151 12.63 4.73 5.02
N MET A 152 12.56 4.06 3.88
CA MET A 152 11.92 4.57 2.67
C MET A 152 10.56 3.88 2.52
N PHE A 153 9.49 4.67 2.47
CA PHE A 153 8.13 4.16 2.23
C PHE A 153 7.77 4.40 0.76
N LYS A 154 7.40 3.32 0.05
CA LYS A 154 6.88 3.40 -1.32
C LYS A 154 5.43 2.91 -1.32
N PHE A 155 4.50 3.85 -1.54
CA PHE A 155 3.06 3.61 -1.51
C PHE A 155 2.37 4.47 -2.57
N GLY A 156 1.12 4.11 -2.88
CA GLY A 156 0.23 5.02 -3.60
C GLY A 156 0.05 6.35 -2.85
N ALA A 157 -0.02 7.45 -3.59
CA ALA A 157 -0.01 8.81 -3.06
C ALA A 157 -0.99 9.05 -1.90
N GLY A 158 -2.19 8.46 -1.98
CA GLY A 158 -3.22 8.61 -0.95
C GLY A 158 -2.81 8.13 0.45
N HIS A 159 -1.91 7.14 0.55
CA HIS A 159 -1.41 6.64 1.83
C HIS A 159 -0.32 7.52 2.44
N MET A 160 0.31 8.39 1.64
CA MET A 160 1.50 9.17 2.03
C MET A 160 1.21 10.65 2.27
N VAL A 161 -0.05 11.07 2.19
CA VAL A 161 -0.46 12.45 2.52
C VAL A 161 -0.25 12.72 4.01
N ARG A 162 0.39 13.85 4.36
CA ARG A 162 0.36 14.36 5.74
C ARG A 162 -1.03 14.89 6.07
N GLY A 163 -1.67 14.28 7.07
CA GLY A 163 -3.03 14.60 7.47
C GLY A 163 -4.08 13.74 6.76
N LEU A 164 -5.25 14.34 6.54
CA LEU A 164 -6.41 13.62 6.02
C LEU A 164 -6.22 13.23 4.55
N SER A 165 -6.25 11.92 4.26
CA SER A 165 -6.13 11.39 2.90
C SER A 165 -7.34 11.77 2.01
N PRO A 166 -7.24 11.56 0.68
CA PRO A 166 -8.40 11.71 -0.22
C PRO A 166 -9.58 10.80 0.12
N THR A 167 -9.34 9.70 0.86
CA THR A 167 -10.38 8.77 1.35
C THR A 167 -10.86 9.09 2.77
N ALA A 168 -10.53 10.29 3.27
CA ALA A 168 -10.93 10.81 4.58
C ALA A 168 -10.42 9.98 5.78
N VAL A 169 -9.19 9.45 5.70
CA VAL A 169 -8.56 8.69 6.79
C VAL A 169 -7.15 9.19 7.09
N PHE A 170 -6.65 8.90 8.29
CA PHE A 170 -5.25 9.14 8.68
C PHE A 170 -4.45 7.85 8.54
N ASP A 171 -3.48 7.84 7.63
CA ASP A 171 -2.70 6.66 7.26
C ASP A 171 -1.19 6.86 7.57
N ILE A 172 -0.32 6.07 6.95
CA ILE A 172 1.14 6.09 7.10
C ILE A 172 1.71 7.51 6.95
N GLY A 173 1.23 8.28 5.98
CA GLY A 173 1.68 9.65 5.73
C GLY A 173 1.45 10.61 6.90
N THR A 174 0.52 10.30 7.79
CA THR A 174 0.34 11.04 9.04
C THR A 174 1.24 10.50 10.15
N LEU A 175 1.39 9.17 10.25
CA LEU A 175 2.10 8.53 11.37
C LEU A 175 3.63 8.61 11.25
N ALA A 176 4.19 8.41 10.05
CA ALA A 176 5.63 8.38 9.83
C ALA A 176 6.36 9.66 10.29
N PRO A 177 5.92 10.90 9.97
CA PRO A 177 6.56 12.10 10.47
C PRO A 177 6.46 12.26 12.00
N GLU A 178 5.36 11.84 12.62
CA GLU A 178 5.21 11.88 14.07
C GLU A 178 6.18 10.92 14.77
N ILE A 179 6.33 9.70 14.25
CA ILE A 179 7.34 8.75 14.74
C ILE A 179 8.74 9.35 14.64
N ALA A 180 9.09 9.92 13.47
CA ALA A 180 10.38 10.56 13.28
C ALA A 180 10.62 11.70 14.29
N ALA A 181 9.63 12.58 14.47
CA ALA A 181 9.72 13.69 15.41
C ALA A 181 9.94 13.24 16.87
N THR A 182 9.28 12.15 17.31
CA THR A 182 9.46 11.62 18.68
C THR A 182 10.87 11.14 18.99
N VAL A 183 11.70 10.94 17.96
CA VAL A 183 13.09 10.50 18.11
C VAL A 183 14.10 11.54 17.62
N GLY A 184 13.66 12.79 17.40
CA GLY A 184 14.49 13.86 16.86
C GLY A 184 14.90 13.65 15.40
N GLY A 185 14.19 12.78 14.67
CA GLY A 185 14.38 12.54 13.25
C GLY A 185 13.50 13.43 12.37
N GLU A 186 13.69 13.31 11.06
CA GLU A 186 12.96 14.05 10.03
C GLU A 186 12.27 13.08 9.06
N ALA A 187 11.21 13.55 8.41
CA ALA A 187 10.53 12.82 7.34
C ALA A 187 10.36 13.70 6.11
N TYR A 188 10.66 13.14 4.93
CA TYR A 188 10.53 13.82 3.65
C TYR A 188 9.49 13.09 2.77
N HIS A 189 8.48 13.81 2.32
CA HIS A 189 7.36 13.27 1.53
C HIS A 189 7.47 13.73 0.09
N LEU A 190 7.69 12.79 -0.82
CA LEU A 190 7.75 13.02 -2.26
C LEU A 190 6.50 12.44 -2.92
N LEU A 191 5.74 13.30 -3.60
CA LEU A 191 4.69 12.86 -4.53
C LEU A 191 5.30 12.64 -5.91
N VAL A 192 4.97 11.54 -6.58
CA VAL A 192 5.39 11.27 -7.96
C VAL A 192 4.16 11.25 -8.85
N LEU A 193 4.18 12.06 -9.91
CA LEU A 193 3.07 12.21 -10.86
C LEU A 193 3.55 12.03 -12.31
N PRO A 194 2.69 11.49 -13.19
CA PRO A 194 2.96 11.47 -14.63
C PRO A 194 2.95 12.89 -15.21
N GLY A 195 3.93 13.18 -16.07
CA GLY A 195 4.06 14.43 -16.82
C GLY A 195 3.64 14.31 -18.28
N ALA A 196 4.02 15.28 -19.10
CA ALA A 196 3.72 15.28 -20.53
C ALA A 196 4.21 13.99 -21.23
N GLY A 197 3.42 13.46 -22.16
CA GLY A 197 3.76 12.25 -22.94
C GLY A 197 3.81 10.95 -22.13
N SER A 198 3.39 10.96 -20.86
CA SER A 198 3.43 9.80 -19.99
C SER A 198 2.22 8.89 -20.14
N GLN A 199 2.44 7.60 -19.99
CA GLN A 199 1.41 6.60 -19.79
C GLN A 199 1.54 5.98 -18.41
N VAL A 200 0.44 5.46 -17.89
CA VAL A 200 0.40 4.70 -16.63
C VAL A 200 0.04 3.24 -16.91
N ALA A 201 0.34 2.38 -15.93
CA ALA A 201 -0.12 1.01 -15.93
C ALA A 201 -1.40 0.89 -15.08
N GLY A 202 -2.49 0.43 -15.68
CA GLY A 202 -3.71 0.03 -14.97
C GLY A 202 -3.75 -1.49 -14.82
N PHE A 203 -4.03 -2.00 -13.62
CA PHE A 203 -4.19 -3.44 -13.44
C PHE A 203 -5.52 -3.89 -14.05
N ASP A 204 -5.46 -4.86 -14.97
CA ASP A 204 -6.62 -5.56 -15.49
C ASP A 204 -6.81 -6.88 -14.72
N PRO A 205 -7.81 -6.96 -13.81
CA PRO A 205 -8.04 -8.15 -13.03
C PRO A 205 -8.64 -9.31 -13.83
N THR A 206 -9.14 -9.09 -15.05
CA THR A 206 -9.68 -10.16 -15.91
C THR A 206 -8.57 -10.92 -16.62
N ALA A 207 -7.54 -10.20 -17.10
CA ALA A 207 -6.37 -10.79 -17.74
C ALA A 207 -5.21 -11.04 -16.76
N TRP A 208 -5.33 -10.59 -15.50
CA TRP A 208 -4.28 -10.65 -14.49
C TRP A 208 -2.96 -10.02 -14.98
N THR A 209 -3.06 -8.87 -15.65
CA THR A 209 -1.91 -8.17 -16.25
C THR A 209 -2.06 -6.66 -16.13
N TYR A 210 -0.96 -5.93 -16.23
CA TYR A 210 -1.02 -4.48 -16.40
C TYR A 210 -1.29 -4.13 -17.87
N ARG A 211 -2.14 -3.14 -18.09
CA ARG A 211 -2.40 -2.56 -19.40
C ARG A 211 -2.01 -1.09 -19.42
N PRO A 212 -1.50 -0.57 -20.55
CA PRO A 212 -1.35 0.86 -20.76
C PRO A 212 -2.68 1.57 -20.52
N GLY A 213 -2.63 2.65 -19.76
CA GLY A 213 -3.74 3.55 -19.50
C GLY A 213 -3.29 5.00 -19.58
N GLU A 214 -4.25 5.90 -19.73
CA GLU A 214 -4.01 7.33 -19.57
C GLU A 214 -3.76 7.67 -18.10
N ALA A 215 -3.01 8.74 -17.85
CA ALA A 215 -2.66 9.23 -16.52
C ALA A 215 -3.86 9.52 -15.58
N GLY A 216 -5.10 9.39 -16.05
CA GLY A 216 -6.31 9.45 -15.23
C GLY A 216 -6.42 10.76 -14.45
N HIS A 217 -7.01 10.68 -13.26
CA HIS A 217 -7.30 11.82 -12.39
C HIS A 217 -6.16 12.15 -11.41
N TYR A 218 -4.96 11.55 -11.53
CA TYR A 218 -3.88 11.72 -10.55
C TYR A 218 -3.41 13.18 -10.39
N GLY A 219 -3.56 14.00 -11.44
CA GLY A 219 -3.20 15.42 -11.44
C GLY A 219 -4.37 16.38 -11.21
N GLN A 220 -5.58 15.89 -10.99
CA GLN A 220 -6.77 16.74 -10.89
C GLN A 220 -6.66 17.70 -9.70
N GLY A 221 -6.88 18.99 -9.94
CA GLY A 221 -6.74 20.04 -8.94
C GLY A 221 -5.27 20.46 -8.68
N LEU A 222 -4.30 19.83 -9.35
CA LEU A 222 -2.87 20.11 -9.24
C LEU A 222 -2.30 20.76 -10.51
N GLU A 223 -3.16 21.14 -11.47
CA GLU A 223 -2.80 21.72 -12.75
C GLU A 223 -1.87 22.94 -12.64
N PRO A 224 -2.04 23.86 -11.66
CA PRO A 224 -1.13 25.00 -11.51
C PRO A 224 0.32 24.60 -11.21
N ILE A 225 0.53 23.45 -10.56
CA ILE A 225 1.86 22.92 -10.23
C ILE A 225 2.40 22.08 -11.39
N ILE A 226 1.58 21.16 -11.91
CA ILE A 226 1.98 20.27 -13.01
C ILE A 226 2.29 21.07 -14.29
N GLY A 227 1.54 22.15 -14.55
CA GLY A 227 1.77 23.02 -15.70
C GLY A 227 3.10 23.79 -15.68
N GLN A 228 3.85 23.77 -14.57
CA GLN A 228 5.21 24.31 -14.50
C GLN A 228 6.29 23.27 -14.84
N ALA A 229 5.92 22.00 -15.05
CA ALA A 229 6.86 20.95 -15.39
C ALA A 229 7.37 21.09 -16.83
N LEU A 230 8.65 20.76 -17.03
CA LEU A 230 9.25 20.71 -18.35
C LEU A 230 8.65 19.55 -19.16
N PRO A 231 8.29 19.76 -20.44
CA PRO A 231 7.60 18.75 -21.24
C PRO A 231 8.48 17.55 -21.59
N ASP A 232 9.79 17.71 -21.61
CA ASP A 232 10.79 16.74 -22.07
C ASP A 232 11.81 16.35 -20.98
N ALA A 233 11.57 16.74 -19.73
CA ALA A 233 12.43 16.39 -18.60
C ALA A 233 11.63 16.11 -17.32
N PHE A 234 12.19 15.27 -16.46
CA PHE A 234 11.66 15.11 -15.11
C PHE A 234 11.84 16.42 -14.34
N THR A 235 10.77 16.90 -13.71
CA THR A 235 10.79 18.16 -12.97
C THR A 235 10.48 17.90 -11.50
N LEU A 236 11.42 18.28 -10.62
CA LEU A 236 11.22 18.27 -9.17
C LEU A 236 10.84 19.69 -8.71
N ILE A 237 9.66 19.81 -8.10
CA ILE A 237 9.12 21.08 -7.60
C ILE A 237 9.07 21.01 -6.08
N ASP A 238 9.85 21.86 -5.40
CA ASP A 238 9.81 22.01 -3.93
C ASP A 238 8.57 22.80 -3.52
N LEU A 239 7.71 22.17 -2.71
CA LEU A 239 6.46 22.77 -2.24
C LEU A 239 6.62 23.52 -0.91
N ARG A 240 7.71 23.29 -0.18
CA ARG A 240 7.92 23.89 1.15
C ARG A 240 7.87 25.43 1.12
N PRO A 241 8.46 26.13 0.13
CA PRO A 241 8.35 27.59 0.01
C PRO A 241 6.91 28.11 -0.18
N LEU A 242 5.97 27.26 -0.61
CA LEU A 242 4.57 27.65 -0.85
C LEU A 242 3.72 27.63 0.41
N ARG A 243 4.10 26.84 1.43
CA ARG A 243 3.35 26.68 2.69
C ARG A 243 3.01 28.01 3.39
N PRO A 244 3.93 28.98 3.57
CA PRO A 244 3.59 30.24 4.23
C PRO A 244 2.67 31.15 3.38
N LEU A 245 2.47 30.85 2.09
CA LEU A 245 1.64 31.65 1.19
C LEU A 245 0.16 31.23 1.19
N ILE A 246 -0.16 30.10 1.83
CA ILE A 246 -1.52 29.55 1.88
C ILE A 246 -2.38 30.22 2.97
N PRO A 247 -1.99 30.25 4.27
CA PRO A 247 -2.82 30.85 5.30
C PRO A 247 -2.92 32.37 5.13
N GLY A 248 -4.13 32.90 4.91
CA GLY A 248 -4.39 34.35 4.84
C GLY A 248 -3.65 35.10 3.71
N GLY A 249 -3.07 34.37 2.74
CA GLY A 249 -2.17 34.90 1.72
C GLY A 249 -2.74 34.92 0.29
N ARG A 250 -1.86 35.19 -0.69
CA ARG A 250 -2.20 35.30 -2.13
C ARG A 250 -2.75 34.00 -2.74
N LEU A 251 -2.54 32.87 -2.09
CA LEU A 251 -3.06 31.55 -2.49
C LEU A 251 -4.25 31.10 -1.62
N ALA A 252 -4.85 31.97 -0.80
CA ALA A 252 -6.05 31.63 -0.04
C ALA A 252 -7.26 31.28 -0.93
N ALA A 253 -7.26 31.75 -2.19
CA ALA A 253 -8.22 31.37 -3.22
C ALA A 253 -7.85 30.08 -3.96
N ALA A 254 -6.65 29.53 -3.72
CA ALA A 254 -6.30 28.22 -4.26
C ALA A 254 -7.19 27.17 -3.60
N GLY A 255 -7.84 26.34 -4.42
CA GLY A 255 -8.79 25.34 -3.95
C GLY A 255 -8.20 24.41 -2.88
N THR A 256 -9.08 23.72 -2.17
CA THR A 256 -8.73 22.82 -1.06
C THR A 256 -7.71 21.75 -1.45
N ASP A 257 -7.65 21.36 -2.73
CA ASP A 257 -6.76 20.31 -3.22
C ASP A 257 -5.31 20.77 -3.33
N LEU A 258 -5.05 22.01 -3.78
CA LEU A 258 -3.70 22.56 -3.80
C LEU A 258 -3.17 22.75 -2.37
N SER A 259 -4.03 23.21 -1.44
CA SER A 259 -3.67 23.31 -0.03
C SER A 259 -3.31 21.95 0.56
N ARG A 260 -4.13 20.93 0.30
CA ARG A 260 -3.85 19.55 0.73
C ARG A 260 -2.54 19.03 0.14
N LEU A 261 -2.23 19.33 -1.12
CA LEU A 261 -0.96 18.95 -1.74
C LEU A 261 0.24 19.61 -1.03
N VAL A 262 0.23 20.94 -0.91
CA VAL A 262 1.37 21.74 -0.39
C VAL A 262 1.69 21.42 1.08
N HIS A 263 0.66 21.12 1.87
CA HIS A 263 0.85 20.66 3.25
C HIS A 263 1.07 19.15 3.35
N GLY A 264 0.53 18.38 2.41
CA GLY A 264 0.63 16.92 2.37
C GLY A 264 2.01 16.38 1.99
N PHE A 265 2.75 17.10 1.14
CA PHE A 265 4.04 16.69 0.60
C PHE A 265 5.10 17.80 0.69
N ASP A 266 6.39 17.44 0.67
CA ASP A 266 7.50 18.41 0.61
C ASP A 266 7.85 18.77 -0.83
N ALA A 267 7.72 17.83 -1.76
CA ALA A 267 7.97 18.06 -3.17
C ALA A 267 7.08 17.18 -4.05
N VAL A 268 6.99 17.58 -5.31
CA VAL A 268 6.37 16.81 -6.39
C VAL A 268 7.43 16.55 -7.46
N LEU A 269 7.61 15.28 -7.82
CA LEU A 269 8.35 14.88 -9.01
C LEU A 269 7.35 14.61 -10.15
N VAL A 270 7.39 15.42 -11.19
CA VAL A 270 6.63 15.21 -12.43
C VAL A 270 7.55 14.49 -13.42
N MET A 271 7.19 13.26 -13.79
CA MET A 271 7.98 12.42 -14.70
C MET A 271 7.40 12.47 -16.10
N SER A 272 8.01 13.20 -17.03
CA SER A 272 7.59 13.27 -18.44
C SER A 272 8.06 12.05 -19.25
N GLY A 273 7.21 11.55 -20.15
CA GLY A 273 7.54 10.43 -21.05
C GLY A 273 7.65 9.06 -20.36
N SER A 274 7.02 8.85 -19.19
CA SER A 274 7.02 7.53 -18.56
C SER A 274 6.23 6.51 -19.39
N THR A 275 6.71 5.27 -19.45
CA THR A 275 5.99 4.15 -20.07
C THR A 275 5.26 3.32 -19.01
N PRO A 276 4.21 2.56 -19.39
CA PRO A 276 3.54 1.65 -18.49
C PRO A 276 4.53 0.58 -17.99
N SER A 277 4.43 0.20 -16.72
CA SER A 277 5.13 -1.00 -16.23
C SER A 277 4.64 -2.24 -16.98
N THR A 278 5.56 -3.13 -17.34
CA THR A 278 5.29 -4.21 -18.30
C THR A 278 5.06 -5.58 -17.67
N ASN A 279 5.01 -5.70 -16.33
CA ASN A 279 5.03 -7.02 -15.68
C ASN A 279 4.12 -7.13 -14.46
N LEU A 280 3.49 -8.30 -14.29
CA LEU A 280 3.04 -8.86 -13.01
C LEU A 280 3.95 -10.00 -12.59
#